data_AF-A0A2I0QPQ7-F1
#
_entry.id   AF-A0A2I0QPQ7-F1
#
_cell.length_a   1.000
_cell.length_b   1.000
_cell.length_c   1.000
_cell.angle_alpha   90.00
_cell.angle_beta   90.00
_cell.angle_gamma   90.00
#
_symmetry.space_group_name_H-M   'P 1'
#
loop_
_entity.id
_entity.type
_entity.pdbx_description
1 polymer ?
#
loop_
_entity_poly.entity_id
_entity_poly.type
_entity_poly.pdbx_seq_one_letter_code
_entity_poly.pdbx_strand_id
1 'polypeptide(L)'
;MYCLDASVVVNAFMADEEGYEYSRKLLEKIRSKNIQIVVPQIILPEISAAIARKKDDENLAISLVKAFVKIPDIKLIHIDENLAMFAAEIAAKYRTRGADSLYIAVALTHKVTLITLDKEQKDRGNKILKVITPKEELSTDKLYKE
;
A
#
# COMPACT_ATOMS: atom_id res chain seq x y z
N MET A 1 -8.63 -9.53 2.88
CA MET A 1 -7.90 -9.00 1.72
C MET A 1 -7.66 -7.51 1.95
N TYR A 2 -6.49 -6.98 1.57
CA TYR A 2 -6.14 -5.57 1.72
C TYR A 2 -5.59 -4.99 0.42
N CYS A 3 -5.67 -3.67 0.28
CA CYS A 3 -4.83 -2.91 -0.64
C CYS A 3 -3.73 -2.23 0.18
N LEU A 4 -2.46 -2.45 -0.17
CA LEU A 4 -1.34 -1.82 0.54
C LEU A 4 -0.74 -0.72 -0.34
N ASP A 5 -0.58 0.46 0.22
CA ASP A 5 0.21 1.52 -0.38
C ASP A 5 1.72 1.18 -0.36
N ALA A 6 2.48 1.71 -1.33
CA ALA A 6 3.93 1.50 -1.40
C ALA A 6 4.64 1.96 -0.12
N SER A 7 4.15 3.02 0.54
CA SER A 7 4.72 3.55 1.78
C SER A 7 4.80 2.49 2.88
N VAL A 8 3.78 1.64 3.03
CA VAL A 8 3.75 0.56 4.04
C VAL A 8 4.80 -0.50 3.73
N VAL A 9 4.90 -0.91 2.47
CA VAL A 9 5.87 -1.91 2.04
C VAL A 9 7.29 -1.39 2.26
N VAL A 10 7.60 -0.20 1.76
CA VAL A 10 8.92 0.43 1.90
C VAL A 10 9.29 0.61 3.37
N ASN A 11 8.37 1.12 4.19
CA ASN A 11 8.61 1.36 5.61
C ASN A 11 8.92 0.05 6.36
N ALA A 12 8.32 -1.08 5.98
CA ALA A 12 8.64 -2.39 6.58
C ALA A 12 10.06 -2.90 6.30
N PHE A 13 10.81 -2.29 5.37
CA PHE A 13 12.21 -2.59 5.09
C PHE A 13 13.18 -1.52 5.61
N MET A 14 12.67 -0.47 6.28
CA MET A 14 13.45 0.66 6.78
C MET A 14 13.41 0.69 8.30
N ALA A 15 14.30 -0.05 8.96
CA ALA A 15 14.31 -0.21 10.42
C ALA A 15 14.42 1.10 11.19
N ASP A 16 15.04 2.12 10.60
CA ASP A 16 15.27 3.43 11.21
C ASP A 16 14.08 4.40 11.04
N GLU A 17 13.03 4.02 10.31
CA GLU A 17 11.87 4.89 10.07
C GLU A 17 10.76 4.73 11.11
N GLU A 18 10.14 5.86 11.46
CA GLU A 18 8.93 5.85 12.27
C GLU A 18 7.86 4.97 11.59
N GLY A 19 7.20 4.14 12.40
CA GLY A 19 6.19 3.20 11.90
C GLY A 19 6.71 1.85 11.43
N TYR A 20 8.04 1.66 11.32
CA TYR A 20 8.67 0.40 10.89
C TYR A 20 8.07 -0.82 11.58
N GLU A 21 7.97 -0.79 12.90
CA GLU A 21 7.43 -1.91 13.66
C GLU A 21 6.01 -2.28 13.29
N TYR A 22 5.15 -1.27 13.08
CA TYR A 22 3.75 -1.50 12.73
C TYR A 22 3.63 -2.06 11.30
N SER A 23 4.40 -1.53 10.36
CA SER A 23 4.43 -2.03 8.97
C SER A 23 4.96 -3.46 8.92
N ARG A 24 6.05 -3.75 9.64
CA ARG A 24 6.64 -5.09 9.76
C ARG A 24 5.64 -6.09 10.37
N LYS A 25 5.04 -5.75 11.52
CA LYS A 25 4.02 -6.59 12.21
C LYS A 25 2.78 -6.81 11.33
N LEU A 26 2.36 -5.80 10.55
CA LEU A 26 1.26 -5.93 9.60
C LEU A 26 1.60 -6.95 8.50
N LEU A 27 2.79 -6.90 7.90
CA LEU A 27 3.21 -7.89 6.90
C LEU A 27 3.31 -9.30 7.49
N GLU A 28 3.76 -9.44 8.74
CA GLU A 28 3.74 -10.73 9.46
C GLU A 28 2.33 -11.25 9.68
N LYS A 29 1.37 -10.39 10.06
CA LYS A 29 -0.05 -10.74 10.19
C LYS A 29 -0.64 -11.17 8.85
N ILE A 30 -0.34 -10.43 7.78
CA ILE A 30 -0.78 -10.77 6.41
C ILE A 30 -0.30 -12.16 6.02
N ARG A 31 1.00 -12.44 6.21
CA ARG A 31 1.60 -13.74 5.91
C ARG A 31 1.03 -14.87 6.78
N SER A 32 0.93 -14.67 8.10
CA SER A 32 0.48 -15.71 9.02
C SER A 32 -1.01 -16.05 8.89
N LYS A 33 -1.84 -15.07 8.52
CA LYS A 33 -3.28 -15.26 8.30
C LYS A 33 -3.64 -15.49 6.83
N ASN A 34 -2.66 -15.67 5.93
CA ASN A 34 -2.83 -15.82 4.47
C ASN A 34 -3.80 -14.77 3.88
N ILE A 35 -3.59 -13.50 4.25
CA ILE A 35 -4.46 -12.41 3.79
C ILE A 35 -4.03 -11.99 2.40
N GLN A 36 -4.94 -12.11 1.43
CA GLN A 36 -4.68 -11.66 0.06
C GLN A 36 -4.45 -10.15 -0.03
N ILE A 37 -3.52 -9.74 -0.87
CA ILE A 37 -3.18 -8.35 -1.15
C ILE A 37 -3.50 -8.04 -2.61
N VAL A 38 -4.18 -6.93 -2.86
CA VAL A 38 -4.53 -6.46 -4.21
C VAL A 38 -4.07 -5.03 -4.38
N VAL A 39 -3.20 -4.77 -5.35
CA VAL A 39 -2.52 -3.48 -5.51
C VAL A 39 -2.36 -3.10 -6.98
N PRO A 40 -2.42 -1.80 -7.34
CA PRO A 40 -2.12 -1.37 -8.70
C PRO A 40 -0.65 -1.61 -9.06
N GLN A 41 -0.36 -1.85 -10.34
CA GLN A 41 1.01 -2.08 -10.83
C GLN A 41 1.99 -0.91 -10.57
N ILE A 42 1.48 0.30 -10.33
CA ILE A 42 2.30 1.48 -9.99
C ILE A 42 3.09 1.29 -8.69
N ILE A 43 2.69 0.35 -7.82
CA ILE A 43 3.45 0.01 -6.61
C ILE A 43 4.90 -0.40 -6.91
N LEU A 44 5.16 -1.00 -8.08
CA LEU A 44 6.49 -1.50 -8.45
C LEU A 44 7.50 -0.35 -8.65
N PRO A 45 7.25 0.65 -9.52
CA PRO A 45 8.13 1.80 -9.62
C PRO A 45 8.16 2.66 -8.34
N GLU A 46 7.08 2.71 -7.56
CA GLU A 46 7.08 3.45 -6.29
C GLU A 46 8.02 2.82 -5.24
N ILE A 47 7.95 1.50 -5.08
CA ILE A 47 8.89 0.76 -4.23
C ILE A 47 10.32 1.01 -4.72
N SER A 48 10.58 0.79 -6.01
CA SER A 48 11.92 0.95 -6.58
C SER A 48 12.48 2.35 -6.33
N ALA A 49 11.72 3.39 -6.68
CA ALA A 49 12.14 4.78 -6.53
C ALA A 49 12.30 5.20 -5.07
N ALA A 50 11.48 4.67 -4.15
CA ALA A 50 11.60 4.97 -2.73
C ALA A 50 12.86 4.35 -2.11
N ILE A 51 13.18 3.10 -2.46
CA ILE A 51 14.38 2.42 -1.97
C ILE A 51 15.65 3.05 -2.55
N ALA A 52 15.69 3.26 -3.88
CA ALA A 52 16.85 3.84 -4.56
C ALA A 52 17.19 5.23 -3.99
N ARG A 53 16.19 6.11 -3.78
CA ARG A 53 16.42 7.43 -3.20
C ARG A 53 16.94 7.41 -1.76
N LYS A 54 16.54 6.41 -0.96
CA LYS A 54 16.90 6.33 0.47
C LYS A 54 18.23 5.62 0.71
N LYS A 55 18.58 4.65 -0.13
CA LYS A 55 19.75 3.78 0.06
C LYS A 55 20.86 4.00 -0.98
N ASP A 56 20.60 4.83 -1.99
CA ASP A 56 21.51 5.07 -3.12
C ASP A 56 21.98 3.77 -3.78
N ASP A 57 21.07 2.80 -3.88
CA ASP A 57 21.34 1.44 -4.36
C ASP A 57 20.22 0.94 -5.29
N GLU A 58 20.48 0.99 -6.59
CA GLU A 58 19.59 0.51 -7.65
C GLU A 58 19.40 -1.02 -7.60
N ASN A 59 20.47 -1.77 -7.32
CA ASN A 59 20.43 -3.23 -7.29
C ASN A 59 19.55 -3.73 -6.14
N LEU A 60 19.65 -3.08 -4.98
CA LEU A 60 18.77 -3.34 -3.84
C LEU A 60 17.31 -3.02 -4.19
N ALA A 61 17.06 -1.87 -4.82
CA ALA A 61 15.72 -1.45 -5.22
C ALA A 61 15.04 -2.47 -6.15
N ILE A 62 15.74 -2.91 -7.21
CA ILE A 62 15.21 -3.92 -8.15
C ILE A 62 15.06 -5.29 -7.49
N SER A 63 16.00 -5.68 -6.62
CA SER A 63 15.91 -6.95 -5.90
C SER A 63 14.69 -7.00 -4.98
N LEU A 64 14.37 -5.88 -4.32
CA LEU A 64 13.20 -5.77 -3.46
C LEU A 64 11.89 -5.83 -4.25
N VAL A 65 11.80 -5.16 -5.40
CA VAL A 65 10.64 -5.30 -6.31
C VAL A 65 10.46 -6.74 -6.77
N LYS A 66 11.55 -7.42 -7.18
CA LYS A 66 11.52 -8.84 -7.58
C LYS A 66 11.10 -9.77 -6.44
N ALA A 67 11.48 -9.45 -5.20
CA ALA A 67 11.04 -10.21 -4.03
C ALA A 67 9.56 -9.96 -3.76
N PHE A 68 9.10 -8.71 -3.84
CA PHE A 68 7.70 -8.32 -3.63
C PHE A 68 6.74 -9.05 -4.57
N VAL A 69 7.02 -9.09 -5.87
CA VAL A 69 6.14 -9.76 -6.84
C VAL A 69 6.10 -11.29 -6.70
N LYS A 70 7.03 -11.88 -5.95
CA LYS A 70 7.06 -13.32 -5.66
C LYS A 70 6.29 -13.70 -4.40
N ILE A 71 5.82 -12.72 -3.62
CA ILE A 71 5.06 -12.98 -2.40
C ILE A 71 3.75 -13.69 -2.80
N PRO A 72 3.50 -14.91 -2.28
CA PRO A 72 2.22 -15.57 -2.46
C PRO A 72 1.08 -14.66 -1.98
N ASP A 73 -0.06 -14.70 -2.67
CA ASP A 73 -1.25 -13.91 -2.34
C ASP A 73 -1.21 -12.42 -2.70
N ILE A 74 -0.17 -11.92 -3.40
CA ILE A 74 -0.21 -10.59 -4.02
C ILE A 74 -0.79 -10.67 -5.44
N LYS A 75 -1.87 -9.91 -5.67
CA LYS A 75 -2.48 -9.68 -6.97
C LYS A 75 -2.15 -8.26 -7.46
N LEU A 76 -1.32 -8.19 -8.50
CA LEU A 76 -1.06 -6.95 -9.23
C LEU A 76 -2.21 -6.68 -10.21
N ILE A 77 -2.84 -5.52 -10.08
CA ILE A 77 -3.89 -5.06 -10.99
C ILE A 77 -3.27 -4.22 -12.10
N HIS A 78 -3.52 -4.64 -13.34
CA HIS A 78 -3.09 -3.91 -14.53
C HIS A 78 -3.82 -2.57 -14.62
N ILE A 79 -3.08 -1.52 -15.01
CA ILE A 79 -3.64 -0.19 -15.22
C ILE A 79 -4.00 -0.07 -16.70
N ASP A 80 -5.21 -0.54 -17.03
CA ASP A 80 -5.81 -0.31 -18.33
C ASP A 80 -6.52 1.06 -18.39
N GLU A 81 -7.05 1.40 -19.56
CA GLU A 81 -7.76 2.67 -19.77
C GLU A 81 -8.97 2.82 -18.83
N ASN A 82 -9.71 1.73 -18.57
CA ASN A 82 -10.88 1.77 -17.70
C ASN A 82 -10.48 2.11 -16.25
N LEU A 83 -9.46 1.45 -15.71
CA LEU A 83 -8.96 1.75 -14.38
C LEU A 83 -8.36 3.15 -14.30
N ALA A 84 -7.62 3.58 -15.33
CA ALA A 84 -7.03 4.91 -15.39
C ALA A 84 -8.12 6.01 -15.41
N MET A 85 -9.17 5.84 -16.20
CA MET A 85 -10.28 6.80 -16.24
C MET A 85 -11.07 6.81 -14.93
N PHE A 86 -11.34 5.65 -14.33
CA PHE A 86 -11.99 5.59 -13.02
C PHE A 86 -11.15 6.27 -11.92
N ALA A 87 -9.84 6.06 -11.93
CA ALA A 87 -8.91 6.76 -11.05
C ALA A 87 -8.91 8.27 -11.31
N ALA A 88 -8.96 8.71 -12.56
CA ALA A 88 -9.05 10.14 -12.91
C ALA A 88 -10.33 10.79 -12.37
N GLU A 89 -11.48 10.11 -12.45
CA GLU A 89 -12.74 10.59 -11.86
C GLU A 89 -12.64 10.74 -10.33
N ILE A 90 -12.03 9.75 -9.67
CA ILE A 90 -11.76 9.79 -8.23
C ILE A 90 -10.85 10.98 -7.89
N ALA A 91 -9.77 11.16 -8.66
CA ALA A 91 -8.82 12.24 -8.45
C ALA A 91 -9.48 13.61 -8.56
N ALA A 92 -10.29 13.82 -9.59
CA ALA A 92 -11.02 15.08 -9.79
C ALA A 92 -12.05 15.31 -8.67
N LYS A 93 -12.85 14.30 -8.33
CA LYS A 93 -13.95 14.43 -7.36
C LYS A 93 -13.45 14.64 -5.93
N TYR A 94 -12.40 13.93 -5.53
CA TYR A 94 -11.93 13.91 -4.14
C TYR A 94 -10.62 14.66 -3.92
N ARG A 95 -10.04 15.25 -4.99
CA ARG A 95 -8.80 16.02 -4.96
C ARG A 95 -7.63 15.19 -4.41
N THR A 96 -7.49 13.97 -4.91
CA THR A 96 -6.36 13.08 -4.60
C THR A 96 -5.25 13.25 -5.64
N ARG A 97 -4.02 12.85 -5.32
CA ARG A 97 -2.96 12.75 -6.33
C ARG A 97 -3.30 11.63 -7.33
N GLY A 98 -2.69 11.68 -8.52
CA GLY A 98 -2.92 10.70 -9.57
C GLY A 98 -2.57 9.27 -9.12
N ALA A 99 -1.39 9.06 -8.55
CA ALA A 99 -0.99 7.74 -8.05
C ALA A 99 -1.92 7.23 -6.93
N ASP A 100 -2.24 8.08 -5.95
CA ASP A 100 -3.18 7.77 -4.86
C ASP A 100 -4.56 7.32 -5.37
N SER A 101 -5.03 7.97 -6.44
CA SER A 101 -6.33 7.63 -7.02
C SER A 101 -6.37 6.22 -7.61
N LEU A 102 -5.24 5.67 -8.08
CA LEU A 102 -5.16 4.28 -8.55
C LEU A 102 -5.32 3.29 -7.40
N TYR A 103 -4.68 3.55 -6.25
CA TYR A 103 -4.86 2.74 -5.03
C TYR A 103 -6.31 2.76 -4.56
N ILE A 104 -6.92 3.95 -4.51
CA ILE A 104 -8.32 4.12 -4.14
C ILE A 104 -9.24 3.38 -5.13
N ALA A 105 -9.00 3.51 -6.44
CA ALA A 105 -9.79 2.84 -7.47
C ALA A 105 -9.72 1.31 -7.37
N VAL A 106 -8.51 0.76 -7.18
CA VAL A 106 -8.32 -0.68 -6.95
C VAL A 106 -9.02 -1.13 -5.67
N ALA A 107 -8.83 -0.40 -4.57
CA ALA A 107 -9.43 -0.76 -3.29
C ALA A 107 -10.98 -0.72 -3.34
N LEU A 108 -11.57 0.26 -4.02
CA LEU A 108 -13.02 0.35 -4.25
C LEU A 108 -13.53 -0.80 -5.11
N THR A 109 -12.86 -1.08 -6.23
CA THR A 109 -13.25 -2.14 -7.17
C THR A 109 -13.28 -3.51 -6.48
N HIS A 110 -12.32 -3.76 -5.59
CA HIS A 110 -12.20 -5.00 -4.85
C HIS A 110 -12.91 -5.00 -3.49
N LYS A 111 -13.51 -3.88 -3.08
CA LYS A 111 -14.18 -3.69 -1.77
C LYS A 111 -13.28 -4.05 -0.59
N VAL A 112 -12.02 -3.62 -0.64
CA VAL A 112 -11.00 -3.90 0.39
C VAL A 112 -10.62 -2.65 1.15
N THR A 113 -10.05 -2.84 2.33
CA THR A 113 -9.45 -1.73 3.10
C THR A 113 -8.11 -1.35 2.48
N LEU A 114 -7.91 -0.04 2.26
CA LEU A 114 -6.61 0.52 1.87
C LEU A 114 -5.80 0.79 3.14
N ILE A 115 -4.56 0.32 3.18
CA ILE A 115 -3.63 0.57 4.28
C ILE A 115 -2.48 1.43 3.76
N THR A 116 -2.25 2.58 4.40
CA THR A 116 -1.27 3.58 3.97
C THR A 116 -0.61 4.29 5.15
N LEU A 117 0.60 4.81 4.94
CA LEU A 117 1.25 5.77 5.83
C LEU A 117 1.16 7.21 5.34
N ASP A 118 0.69 7.44 4.10
CA ASP A 118 0.48 8.79 3.57
C ASP A 118 -0.81 9.38 4.20
N LYS A 119 -0.64 10.42 5.02
CA LYS A 119 -1.73 11.09 5.71
C LYS A 119 -2.71 11.75 4.74
N GLU A 120 -2.22 12.33 3.65
CA GLU A 120 -3.08 12.97 2.65
C GLU A 120 -3.90 11.92 1.90
N GLN A 121 -3.28 10.82 1.47
CA GLN A 121 -3.99 9.69 0.84
C GLN A 121 -5.07 9.13 1.78
N LYS A 122 -4.75 8.97 3.08
CA LYS A 122 -5.72 8.55 4.09
C LYS A 122 -6.88 9.52 4.25
N ASP A 123 -6.59 10.81 4.43
CA ASP A 123 -7.61 11.84 4.69
C ASP A 123 -8.54 12.04 3.50
N ARG A 124 -8.01 11.97 2.27
CA ARG A 124 -8.79 12.07 1.05
C ARG A 124 -9.56 10.78 0.77
N GLY A 125 -8.91 9.63 0.89
CA GLY A 125 -9.50 8.32 0.61
C GLY A 125 -10.59 7.91 1.61
N ASN A 126 -10.49 8.31 2.88
CA ASN A 126 -11.51 8.03 3.90
C ASN A 126 -12.88 8.67 3.61
N LYS A 127 -12.96 9.59 2.65
CA LYS A 127 -14.24 10.13 2.17
C LYS A 127 -15.05 9.11 1.36
N ILE A 128 -14.44 7.98 0.97
CA ILE A 128 -14.97 7.06 -0.05
C ILE A 128 -14.91 5.60 0.39
N LEU A 129 -13.82 5.18 1.05
CA LEU A 129 -13.63 3.82 1.54
C LEU A 129 -12.91 3.82 2.90
N LYS A 130 -12.83 2.65 3.54
CA LYS A 130 -12.02 2.49 4.75
C LYS A 130 -10.53 2.60 4.38
N VAL A 131 -9.87 3.65 4.87
CA VAL A 131 -8.43 3.87 4.76
C VAL A 131 -7.81 4.01 6.15
N ILE A 132 -6.88 3.13 6.48
CA ILE A 132 -6.27 3.06 7.81
C ILE A 132 -4.75 2.96 7.73
N THR A 133 -4.09 3.20 8.84
CA THR A 133 -2.65 2.97 9.02
C THR A 133 -2.39 1.54 9.50
N PRO A 134 -1.16 1.03 9.37
CA PRO A 134 -0.76 -0.25 9.98
C PRO A 134 -1.02 -0.29 11.49
N LYS A 135 -0.78 0.83 12.19
CA LYS A 135 -1.04 0.95 13.62
C LYS A 135 -2.52 0.73 13.95
N GLU A 136 -3.42 1.40 13.24
CA GLU A 136 -4.86 1.27 13.46
C GLU A 136 -5.36 -0.15 13.17
N GLU A 137 -4.87 -0.80 12.11
CA GLU A 137 -5.22 -2.19 11.82
C GLU A 137 -4.78 -3.13 12.94
N LEU A 138 -3.57 -2.95 13.47
CA LEU A 138 -3.05 -3.78 14.55
C LEU A 138 -3.74 -3.52 15.89
N SER A 139 -4.13 -2.27 16.18
CA SER A 139 -4.87 -1.92 17.40
C SER A 139 -6.29 -2.51 17.47
N THR A 140 -6.86 -2.96 16.35
CA THR A 140 -8.16 -3.65 16.35
C THR A 140 -8.08 -5.12 16.75
N ASP A 141 -6.90 -5.75 16.66
CA ASP A 141 -6.65 -7.05 17.25
C ASP A 141 -6.47 -6.85 18.78
N LYS A 142 -7.28 -7.54 19.60
CA LYS A 142 -7.24 -7.48 21.09
C LYS A 142 -5.87 -7.82 21.71
N LEU A 143 -4.86 -8.14 20.90
CA LEU A 143 -3.49 -8.48 21.29
C LEU A 143 -2.60 -7.26 21.60
N TYR A 144 -3.04 -6.02 21.30
CA TYR A 144 -2.18 -4.82 21.44
C TYR A 144 -2.82 -3.70 22.28
N LYS A 145 -3.75 -4.05 23.18
CA LYS A 145 -4.12 -3.18 24.30
C LYS A 145 -3.15 -3.47 25.45
N GLU A 146 -2.04 -2.77 25.48
CA GLU A 146 -1.25 -2.53 26.69
C GLU A 146 -1.27 -1.03 26.99
#